data_AF-A0A7W0PEX2-F1
#
_entry.id   AF-A0A7W0PEX2-F1
#
_cell.length_a   1.000
_cell.length_b   1.000
_cell.length_c   1.000
_cell.angle_alpha   90.00
_cell.angle_beta   90.00
_cell.angle_gamma   90.00
#
_symmetry.space_group_name_H-M   'P 1'
#
loop_
_entity.id
_entity.type
_entity.pdbx_description
1 polymer ?
#
loop_
_entity_poly.entity_id
_entity_poly.type
_entity_poly.pdbx_seq_one_letter_code
_entity_poly.pdbx_strand_id
1 'polypeptide(L)'
;MRVPLSWLAEYLSLPEGDAPSTVTDVMVRLGVEVDGIHRADLTGPIVIGRVLEVEDLTQFKKSIRYCQVDVGEDQPRAIVCGASNFVVGDLVVVALPGAVLPGG
;
A
#
# COMPACT_ATOMS: atom_id res chain seq x y z
N MET A 1 -12.42 -14.78 8.18
CA MET A 1 -12.68 -14.10 6.88
C MET A 1 -12.30 -12.63 7.04
N ARG A 2 -11.78 -11.95 6.02
CA ARG A 2 -11.53 -10.50 6.06
C ARG A 2 -12.35 -9.80 4.98
N VAL A 3 -12.93 -8.65 5.32
CA VAL A 3 -13.76 -7.86 4.42
C VAL A 3 -13.45 -6.37 4.57
N PRO A 4 -13.23 -5.61 3.48
CA PRO A 4 -13.12 -4.16 3.55
C PRO A 4 -14.47 -3.53 3.91
N LEU A 5 -14.48 -2.58 4.86
CA LEU A 5 -15.70 -1.85 5.21
C LEU A 5 -16.25 -1.02 4.04
N SER A 6 -15.36 -0.47 3.20
CA SER A 6 -15.76 0.28 2.00
C SER A 6 -16.57 -0.59 1.03
N TRP A 7 -16.16 -1.84 0.82
CA TRP A 7 -16.89 -2.76 -0.05
C TRP A 7 -18.24 -3.16 0.57
N LEU A 8 -18.30 -3.37 1.89
CA LEU A 8 -19.57 -3.64 2.58
C LEU A 8 -20.55 -2.45 2.45
N ALA A 9 -20.03 -1.22 2.50
CA ALA A 9 -20.81 0.01 2.34
C ALA A 9 -21.42 0.17 0.94
N GLU A 10 -20.92 -0.54 -0.08
CA GLU A 10 -21.53 -0.57 -1.42
C GLU A 10 -22.89 -1.29 -1.43
N TYR A 11 -23.14 -2.18 -0.46
CA TYR A 11 -24.35 -3.02 -0.39
C TYR A 11 -25.26 -2.67 0.78
N LEU A 12 -24.73 -2.01 1.81
CA LEU A 12 -25.45 -1.71 3.05
C LEU A 12 -25.36 -0.21 3.36
N SER A 13 -26.47 0.37 3.79
CA SER A 13 -26.45 1.70 4.43
C SER A 13 -25.84 1.56 5.81
N LEU A 14 -24.61 2.07 5.97
CA LEU A 14 -23.96 2.10 7.27
C LEU A 14 -24.39 3.37 8.05
N PRO A 15 -24.52 3.31 9.39
CA PRO A 15 -24.95 4.47 10.19
C PRO A 15 -23.98 5.65 10.08
N GLU A 16 -24.50 6.88 9.98
CA GLU A 16 -23.63 8.07 9.95
C GLU A 16 -22.68 8.12 11.16
N GLY A 17 -21.39 8.33 10.89
CA GLY A 17 -20.35 8.30 11.93
C GLY A 17 -19.65 6.95 12.08
N ASP A 18 -19.62 6.14 11.02
CA ASP A 18 -18.95 4.84 10.77
C ASP A 18 -17.66 4.56 11.55
N ALA A 19 -17.77 4.46 12.87
CA ALA A 19 -16.74 3.87 13.68
C ALA A 19 -16.78 2.37 13.38
N PRO A 20 -15.67 1.76 12.91
CA PRO A 20 -15.58 0.32 12.68
C PRO A 20 -16.08 -0.54 13.84
N SER A 21 -16.09 -0.01 15.07
CA SER A 21 -16.68 -0.65 16.25
C SER A 21 -18.19 -0.88 16.15
N THR A 22 -18.95 0.05 15.58
CA THR A 22 -20.41 -0.10 15.45
C THR A 22 -20.77 -1.25 14.53
N VAL A 23 -20.05 -1.39 13.41
CA VAL A 23 -20.23 -2.51 12.48
C VAL A 23 -19.87 -3.83 13.18
N THR A 24 -18.77 -3.84 13.92
CA THR A 24 -18.37 -5.00 14.74
C THR A 24 -19.45 -5.42 15.73
N ASP A 25 -20.01 -4.48 16.49
CA ASP A 25 -21.06 -4.78 17.48
C ASP A 25 -22.31 -5.39 16.84
N VAL A 26 -22.72 -4.89 15.67
CA VAL A 26 -23.86 -5.45 14.91
C VAL A 26 -23.54 -6.86 14.41
N MET A 27 -22.36 -7.09 13.86
CA MET A 27 -21.93 -8.42 13.42
C MET A 27 -21.94 -9.44 14.57
N VAL A 28 -21.39 -9.07 15.73
CA VAL A 28 -21.38 -9.93 16.92
C VAL A 28 -22.79 -10.24 17.42
N ARG A 29 -23.70 -9.25 17.42
CA ARG A 29 -25.12 -9.45 17.77
C ARG A 29 -25.84 -10.42 16.82
N LEU A 30 -25.42 -10.47 15.56
CA LEU A 30 -25.93 -11.41 14.55
C LEU A 30 -25.27 -12.80 14.64
N GLY A 31 -24.36 -13.02 15.61
CA GLY A 31 -23.65 -14.29 15.80
C GLY A 31 -22.39 -14.43 14.94
N VAL A 32 -21.91 -13.35 14.32
CA VAL A 32 -20.68 -13.33 13.53
C VAL A 32 -19.56 -12.75 14.40
N GLU A 33 -18.62 -13.61 14.81
CA GLU A 33 -17.45 -13.19 15.59
C GLU A 33 -16.51 -12.31 14.75
N VAL A 34 -15.92 -11.29 15.39
CA VAL A 34 -14.98 -10.36 14.77
C VAL A 34 -13.65 -10.41 15.52
N ASP A 35 -12.66 -11.05 14.91
CA ASP A 35 -11.33 -11.25 15.51
C ASP A 35 -10.51 -9.96 15.62
N GLY A 36 -10.79 -8.96 14.78
CA GLY A 36 -10.03 -7.71 14.80
C GLY A 36 -10.36 -6.74 13.67
N ILE A 37 -9.93 -5.50 13.89
CA ILE A 37 -10.06 -4.40 12.94
C ILE A 37 -8.65 -3.97 12.56
N HIS A 38 -8.35 -4.01 11.25
CA HIS A 38 -7.04 -3.65 10.73
C HIS A 38 -7.11 -2.26 10.08
N ARG A 39 -6.18 -1.39 10.48
CA ARG A 39 -5.96 -0.07 9.89
C ARG A 39 -4.49 0.05 9.52
N ALA A 40 -4.19 0.79 8.46
CA ALA A 40 -2.84 1.15 8.10
C ALA A 40 -2.81 2.66 7.90
N ASP A 41 -1.96 3.33 8.66
CA ASP A 41 -1.73 4.77 8.53
C ASP A 41 -0.43 4.99 7.76
N LEU A 42 -0.52 5.84 6.75
CA LEU A 42 0.57 6.20 5.86
C LEU A 42 0.61 7.72 5.81
N THR A 43 1.80 8.32 5.94
CA THR A 43 1.94 9.78 5.89
C THR A 43 3.16 10.21 5.08
N GLY A 44 3.14 11.45 4.59
CA GLY A 44 4.21 12.01 3.76
C GLY A 44 4.08 11.64 2.28
N PRO A 45 5.16 11.85 1.48
CA PRO A 45 5.14 11.71 0.03
C PRO A 45 5.16 10.23 -0.41
N ILE A 46 3.97 9.63 -0.49
CA ILE A 46 3.74 8.29 -1.04
C ILE A 46 2.95 8.46 -2.33
N VAL A 47 3.56 8.11 -3.45
CA VAL A 47 3.05 8.42 -4.79
C VAL A 47 3.04 7.20 -5.69
N ILE A 48 2.26 7.27 -6.77
CA ILE A 48 2.38 6.31 -7.86
C ILE A 48 3.58 6.73 -8.72
N GLY A 49 4.49 5.80 -8.98
CA GLY A 49 5.59 5.97 -9.91
C GLY A 49 5.53 4.98 -11.06
N ARG A 50 6.22 5.29 -12.15
CA ARG A 50 6.41 4.39 -13.30
C ARG A 50 7.87 3.98 -13.42
N VAL A 51 8.13 2.69 -13.53
CA VAL A 51 9.49 2.18 -13.73
C VAL A 51 9.92 2.48 -15.16
N LEU A 52 10.98 3.28 -15.32
CA LEU A 52 11.54 3.64 -16.62
C LEU A 52 12.67 2.70 -17.03
N GLU A 53 13.54 2.34 -16.09
CA GLU A 53 14.71 1.49 -16.34
C GLU A 53 14.97 0.61 -15.12
N VAL A 54 15.55 -0.57 -15.37
CA VAL A 54 15.95 -1.54 -14.34
C VAL A 54 17.31 -2.11 -14.73
N GLU A 55 18.29 -1.97 -13.84
CA GLU A 55 19.62 -2.55 -13.95
C GLU A 55 19.85 -3.54 -12.80
N ASP A 56 20.18 -4.80 -13.12
CA ASP A 56 20.55 -5.80 -12.11
C ASP A 56 22.00 -5.58 -11.63
N LEU A 57 22.17 -5.35 -10.34
CA LEU A 57 23.48 -5.19 -9.70
C LEU A 57 24.06 -6.57 -9.32
N THR A 58 24.95 -7.10 -10.15
CA THR A 58 25.47 -8.47 -10.04
C THR A 58 26.58 -8.65 -9.00
N GLN A 59 27.10 -7.56 -8.43
CA GLN A 59 28.17 -7.59 -7.44
C GLN A 59 27.75 -8.08 -6.03
N PHE A 60 26.48 -8.42 -5.83
CA PHE A 60 25.94 -8.85 -4.53
C PHE A 60 25.35 -10.26 -4.58
N LYS A 61 25.39 -10.97 -3.44
CA LYS A 61 24.77 -12.31 -3.32
C LYS A 61 23.24 -12.27 -3.37
N LYS A 62 22.64 -11.13 -3.01
CA LYS A 62 21.19 -10.91 -3.08
C LYS A 62 20.87 -10.23 -4.40
N SER A 63 19.69 -10.51 -4.95
CA SER A 63 19.18 -9.75 -6.10
C SER A 63 18.95 -8.32 -5.65
N ILE A 64 19.69 -7.39 -6.27
CA ILE A 64 19.57 -5.95 -6.05
C ILE A 64 19.42 -5.33 -7.43
N ARG A 65 18.43 -4.46 -7.57
CA ARG A 65 18.14 -3.73 -8.80
C ARG A 65 18.26 -2.25 -8.56
N TYR A 66 18.91 -1.56 -9.48
CA TYR A 66 18.94 -0.11 -9.56
C TYR A 66 17.90 0.33 -10.59
N CYS A 67 16.92 1.10 -10.15
CA CYS A 67 15.76 1.47 -10.97
C CYS A 67 15.70 2.99 -11.16
N GLN A 68 15.39 3.43 -12.37
CA GLN A 68 14.94 4.80 -12.62
C GLN A 68 13.42 4.82 -12.60
N VAL A 69 12.84 5.67 -11.77
CA VAL A 69 11.39 5.73 -11.57
C VAL A 69 10.89 7.15 -11.76
N ASP A 70 9.97 7.33 -12.70
CA ASP A 70 9.22 8.58 -12.86
C ASP A 70 8.20 8.68 -11.72
N VAL A 71 8.27 9.77 -10.95
CA VAL A 71 7.39 10.05 -9.82
C VAL A 71 6.62 11.37 -10.02
N GLY A 72 6.59 11.90 -11.24
CA GLY A 72 5.96 13.18 -11.57
C GLY A 72 6.77 14.42 -11.18
N GLU A 73 8.08 14.26 -10.98
CA GLU A 73 9.03 15.36 -10.77
C GLU A 73 9.81 15.67 -12.06
N ASP A 74 10.58 16.77 -12.08
CA ASP A 74 11.38 17.19 -13.26
C ASP A 74 12.40 16.13 -13.72
N GLN A 75 12.90 15.31 -12.79
CA GLN A 75 13.84 14.23 -13.08
C GLN A 75 13.39 12.92 -12.42
N PRO A 76 13.62 11.77 -13.08
CA PRO A 76 13.39 10.46 -12.47
C PRO A 76 14.21 10.29 -11.18
N ARG A 77 13.68 9.51 -10.25
CA ARG A 77 14.37 9.12 -9.03
C ARG A 77 15.08 7.80 -9.23
N ALA A 78 16.32 7.75 -8.77
CA ALA A 78 17.10 6.52 -8.64
C ALA A 78 16.70 5.78 -7.36
N ILE A 79 16.19 4.56 -7.49
CA ILE A 79 15.68 3.74 -6.38
C ILE A 79 16.30 2.35 -6.42
N VAL A 80 16.84 1.89 -5.29
CA VAL A 80 17.33 0.52 -5.14
C VAL A 80 16.20 -0.38 -4.63
N CYS A 81 15.93 -1.47 -5.34
CA CYS A 81 14.90 -2.44 -4.95
C CYS A 81 15.41 -3.88 -5.13
N GLY A 82 15.10 -4.77 -4.19
CA GLY A 82 15.45 -6.20 -4.30
C GLY A 82 14.33 -7.08 -4.87
N ALA A 83 13.16 -6.51 -5.11
CA ALA A 83 12.01 -7.26 -5.60
C ALA A 83 12.14 -7.59 -7.09
N SER A 84 11.63 -8.75 -7.50
CA SER A 84 11.74 -9.23 -8.89
C SER A 84 10.42 -9.29 -9.65
N ASN A 85 9.31 -8.93 -9.00
CA ASN A 85 7.94 -9.08 -9.48
C ASN A 85 7.40 -7.85 -10.24
N PHE A 86 8.28 -7.07 -10.86
CA PHE A 86 7.92 -5.93 -11.70
C PHE A 86 8.90 -5.80 -12.88
N VAL A 87 8.48 -5.10 -13.93
CA VAL A 87 9.24 -4.83 -15.15
C VAL A 87 9.19 -3.34 -15.52
N VAL A 88 10.00 -2.93 -16.49
CA VAL A 88 9.92 -1.58 -17.08
C VAL A 88 8.51 -1.31 -17.61
N GLY A 89 7.99 -0.13 -17.31
CA GLY A 89 6.64 0.32 -17.67
C GLY A 89 5.60 0.12 -16.57
N ASP A 90 5.85 -0.75 -15.58
CA ASP A 90 4.91 -1.00 -14.48
C ASP A 90 4.70 0.23 -13.61
N LEU A 91 3.48 0.35 -13.08
CA LEU A 91 3.13 1.30 -12.04
C LEU A 91 3.42 0.68 -10.67
N VAL A 92 4.15 1.42 -9.84
CA VAL A 92 4.56 1.02 -8.49
C VAL A 92 4.20 2.10 -7.49
N VAL A 93 4.10 1.74 -6.21
CA VAL A 93 3.96 2.72 -5.13
C VAL A 93 5.36 3.06 -4.61
N VAL A 94 5.67 4.36 -4.56
CA VAL A 94 6.98 4.88 -4.15
C VAL A 94 6.82 5.70 -2.88
N ALA A 95 7.55 5.32 -1.83
CA ALA A 95 7.73 6.14 -0.64
C ALA A 95 8.98 7.02 -0.84
N LEU A 96 8.78 8.33 -0.99
CA LEU A 96 9.88 9.29 -1.17
C LEU A 96 10.46 9.73 0.18
N PRO A 97 11.66 10.34 0.21
CA PRO A 97 12.24 10.87 1.45
C PRO A 97 11.24 11.76 2.21
N GLY A 98 11.02 11.44 3.49
CA GLY A 98 10.01 12.08 4.34
C GLY A 98 8.70 11.31 4.49
N ALA A 99 8.51 10.20 3.76
CA ALA A 99 7.39 9.29 4.00
C ALA A 99 7.57 8.52 5.31
N VAL A 100 6.47 8.26 6.02
CA VAL A 100 6.43 7.41 7.22
C VAL A 100 5.49 6.24 6.94
N LEU A 101 6.05 5.04 6.99
CA LEU A 101 5.34 3.78 6.77
C LEU A 101 4.87 3.18 8.11
N PRO A 102 3.94 2.20 8.10
CA PRO A 102 3.48 1.57 9.33
C PRO A 102 4.66 0.87 10.00
N GLY A 103 4.88 1.17 11.28
CA GLY A 103 6.00 0.66 12.07
C GLY A 103 7.14 1.65 12.29
N GLY A 104 7.12 2.81 11.63
CA GLY A 104 8.17 3.84 11.74
C GLY A 104 9.33 3.59 10.78
#